data_AF-A0A7R9V7E6-F1
#
_entry.id   AF-A0A7R9V7E6-F1
#
_cell.length_a   1.000
_cell.length_b   1.000
_cell.length_c   1.000
_cell.angle_alpha   90.00
_cell.angle_beta   90.00
_cell.angle_gamma   90.00
#
_symmetry.space_group_name_H-M   'P 1'
#
loop_
_entity.id
_entity.type
_entity.pdbx_description
1 polymer ?
#
loop_
_entity_poly.entity_id
_entity_poly.type
_entity_poly.pdbx_seq_one_letter_code
_entity_poly.pdbx_strand_id
1 'polypeptide(L)'
;AGPELFAFLQTSASLLDAKIRRSRGEDIPDETAARLDNVLPLGLDAWGGFPAEREKIFRTAQAAGSNLISIAGDSHNHWNFDLTNSDGDFVGVEFAGTSVSSPGFGAALPAALATPIADFISFPKDLRFTNIFEYGFVMLTLNRTAVTGEHFGVKIAAGSTSDAELLYSRTLEPWSAPAGCEAR
;
A
#
# COMPACT_ATOMS: atom_id res chain seq x y z
N ALA A 1 -1.24 17.06 15.01
CA ALA A 1 -1.06 15.60 15.18
C ALA A 1 -1.27 15.24 16.64
N GLY A 2 -2.17 14.28 16.93
CA GLY A 2 -2.44 13.85 18.30
C GLY A 2 -1.37 12.88 18.85
N PRO A 3 -1.38 12.60 20.16
CA PRO A 3 -0.43 11.68 20.82
C PRO A 3 -0.43 10.26 20.23
N GLU A 4 -1.57 9.80 19.70
CA GLU A 4 -1.73 8.51 19.03
C GLU A 4 -0.84 8.37 17.77
N LEU A 5 -0.75 9.44 16.95
CA LEU A 5 0.09 9.42 15.75
C LEU A 5 1.57 9.36 16.11
N PHE A 6 1.98 10.02 17.20
CA PHE A 6 3.36 9.95 17.69
C PHE A 6 3.71 8.57 18.24
N ALA A 7 2.82 7.95 19.01
CA ALA A 7 3.01 6.59 19.52
C ALA A 7 3.10 5.57 18.37
N PHE A 8 2.27 5.75 17.34
CA PHE A 8 2.30 4.94 16.11
C PHE A 8 3.63 5.10 15.35
N LEU A 9 4.12 6.33 15.16
CA LEU A 9 5.39 6.60 14.49
C LEU A 9 6.58 6.04 15.27
N GLN A 10 6.59 6.17 16.60
CA GLN A 10 7.64 5.61 17.45
C GLN A 10 7.65 4.07 17.43
N THR A 11 6.47 3.45 17.51
CA THR A 11 6.33 2.00 17.42
C THR A 11 6.80 1.49 16.06
N SER A 12 6.40 2.16 14.98
CA SER A 12 6.81 1.82 13.61
C SER A 12 8.32 1.96 13.41
N ALA A 13 8.93 3.03 13.94
CA ALA A 13 10.39 3.22 13.89
C ALA A 13 11.15 2.14 14.67
N SER A 14 10.64 1.72 15.84
CA SER A 14 11.26 0.65 16.63
C SER A 14 11.17 -0.73 15.96
N LEU A 15 10.05 -1.03 15.30
CA LEU A 15 9.88 -2.27 14.53
C LEU A 15 10.73 -2.26 13.26
N LEU A 16 10.91 -1.08 12.64
CA LEU A 16 11.82 -0.91 11.51
C LEU A 16 13.27 -1.19 11.91
N ASP A 17 13.77 -0.58 12.99
CA ASP A 17 15.12 -0.81 13.49
C ASP A 17 15.37 -2.30 13.74
N ALA A 18 14.45 -2.96 14.44
CA ALA A 18 14.54 -4.39 14.68
C ALA A 18 14.50 -5.23 13.39
N LYS A 19 13.77 -4.80 12.35
CA LYS A 19 13.77 -5.50 11.04
C LYS A 19 15.12 -5.41 10.35
N ILE A 20 15.74 -4.22 10.38
CA ILE A 20 17.06 -3.95 9.79
C ILE A 20 18.14 -4.76 10.52
N ARG A 21 18.06 -4.82 11.84
CA ARG A 21 18.97 -5.65 12.65
C ARG A 21 18.83 -7.13 12.31
N ARG A 22 17.59 -7.63 12.23
CA ARG A 22 17.32 -9.02 11.80
C ARG A 22 17.83 -9.32 10.40
N SER A 23 17.69 -8.40 9.43
CA SER A 23 18.19 -8.62 8.06
C SER A 23 19.72 -8.66 7.97
N ARG A 24 20.42 -8.07 8.94
CA ARG A 24 21.88 -8.15 9.10
C ARG A 24 22.34 -9.38 9.91
N GLY A 25 21.41 -10.22 10.35
CA GLY A 25 21.71 -11.38 11.19
C GLY A 25 22.02 -11.01 12.64
N GLU A 26 21.65 -9.81 13.08
CA GLU A 26 21.78 -9.40 14.47
C GLU A 26 20.62 -9.95 15.32
N ASP A 27 20.90 -10.29 16.58
CA ASP A 27 19.87 -10.73 17.52
C ASP A 27 18.88 -9.60 17.80
N ILE A 28 17.60 -9.95 17.79
CA ILE A 28 16.49 -9.11 18.22
C ILE A 28 15.73 -9.80 19.35
N PRO A 29 15.18 -9.07 20.33
CA PRO A 29 14.40 -9.69 21.40
C PRO A 29 13.21 -10.49 20.86
N ASP A 30 12.89 -11.63 21.47
CA ASP A 30 11.81 -12.53 21.03
C ASP A 30 10.44 -11.83 20.94
N GLU A 31 10.14 -10.91 21.86
CA GLU A 31 8.90 -10.12 21.80
C GLU A 31 8.91 -9.19 20.56
N THR A 32 10.06 -8.59 20.25
CA THR A 32 10.23 -7.74 19.08
C THR A 32 10.16 -8.56 17.79
N ALA A 33 10.75 -9.76 17.76
CA ALA A 33 10.63 -10.72 16.68
C ALA A 33 9.18 -11.17 16.47
N ALA A 34 8.47 -11.51 17.55
CA ALA A 34 7.05 -11.84 17.51
C ALA A 34 6.20 -10.67 17.01
N ARG A 35 6.51 -9.42 17.37
CA ARG A 35 5.85 -8.21 16.83
C ARG A 35 6.28 -7.89 15.40
N LEU A 36 7.38 -8.46 14.92
CA LEU A 36 7.89 -8.35 13.55
C LEU A 36 7.37 -9.44 12.61
N ASP A 37 7.05 -10.60 13.17
CA ASP A 37 6.45 -11.73 12.46
C ASP A 37 4.92 -11.60 12.49
N ASN A 38 4.40 -11.12 13.61
CA ASN A 38 3.06 -10.58 13.74
C ASN A 38 3.12 -9.06 13.65
N VAL A 39 3.84 -8.46 12.67
CA VAL A 39 3.69 -7.01 12.39
C VAL A 39 2.20 -6.80 12.42
N LEU A 40 1.71 -6.11 13.45
CA LEU A 40 0.37 -5.58 13.47
C LEU A 40 0.41 -4.66 12.27
N PRO A 41 -0.10 -5.16 11.14
CA PRO A 41 0.13 -4.49 9.88
C PRO A 41 -0.53 -3.14 10.05
N LEU A 42 0.24 -2.11 9.70
CA LEU A 42 -0.11 -0.70 9.84
C LEU A 42 -1.63 -0.52 9.73
N GLY A 43 -2.26 -0.26 10.88
CA GLY A 43 -3.72 -0.16 11.01
C GLY A 43 -4.41 -1.49 11.35
N LEU A 44 -4.80 -1.65 12.62
CA LEU A 44 -5.91 -2.54 13.00
C LEU A 44 -7.22 -2.19 12.27
N ASP A 45 -7.29 -0.97 11.75
CA ASP A 45 -8.40 -0.43 10.96
C ASP A 45 -8.24 -0.68 9.44
N ALA A 46 -7.15 -1.33 9.02
CA ALA A 46 -6.90 -1.70 7.62
C ALA A 46 -6.96 -3.23 7.43
N TRP A 47 -6.87 -3.69 6.18
CA TRP A 47 -6.90 -5.13 5.81
C TRP A 47 -5.87 -5.99 6.53
N GLY A 48 -4.79 -5.37 6.97
CA GLY A 48 -3.82 -6.07 7.76
C GLY A 48 -4.37 -6.54 9.11
N GLY A 49 -5.27 -5.79 9.76
CA GLY A 49 -5.93 -6.21 11.00
C GLY A 49 -6.85 -7.42 10.85
N PHE A 50 -7.18 -7.79 9.61
CA PHE A 50 -8.16 -8.83 9.24
C PHE A 50 -7.56 -9.85 8.25
N PRO A 51 -6.47 -10.54 8.59
CA PRO A 51 -5.76 -11.40 7.65
C PRO A 51 -6.61 -12.61 7.20
N ALA A 52 -7.45 -13.17 8.07
CA ALA A 52 -8.29 -14.31 7.72
C ALA A 52 -9.37 -13.93 6.69
N GLU A 53 -9.98 -12.76 6.85
CA GLU A 53 -10.98 -12.19 5.96
C GLU A 53 -10.36 -11.80 4.62
N ARG A 54 -9.18 -11.19 4.64
CA ARG A 54 -8.41 -10.85 3.42
C ARG A 54 -8.12 -12.11 2.60
N GLU A 55 -7.61 -13.16 3.23
CA GLU A 55 -7.32 -14.43 2.56
C GLU A 55 -8.59 -15.10 2.02
N LYS A 56 -9.74 -14.92 2.68
CA LYS A 56 -11.03 -15.42 2.17
C LYS A 56 -11.43 -14.72 0.86
N ILE A 57 -11.21 -13.41 0.74
CA ILE A 57 -11.43 -12.67 -0.50
C ILE A 57 -10.50 -13.16 -1.60
N PHE A 58 -9.21 -13.31 -1.29
CA PHE A 58 -8.21 -13.78 -2.24
C PHE A 58 -8.55 -15.17 -2.80
N ARG A 59 -8.84 -16.14 -1.93
CA ARG A 59 -9.26 -17.48 -2.37
C ARG A 59 -10.54 -17.45 -3.21
N THR A 60 -11.49 -16.59 -2.87
CA THR A 60 -12.74 -16.44 -3.63
C THR A 60 -12.47 -15.93 -5.04
N ALA A 61 -11.62 -14.89 -5.18
CA ALA A 61 -11.24 -14.36 -6.48
C ALA A 61 -10.49 -15.38 -7.33
N GLN A 62 -9.53 -16.11 -6.74
CA GLN A 62 -8.78 -17.17 -7.42
C GLN A 62 -9.68 -18.32 -7.86
N ALA A 63 -10.58 -18.80 -6.99
CA ALA A 63 -11.53 -19.87 -7.33
C ALA A 63 -12.49 -19.47 -8.46
N ALA A 64 -12.80 -18.18 -8.59
CA ALA A 64 -13.62 -17.64 -9.66
C ALA A 64 -12.82 -17.33 -10.95
N GLY A 65 -11.50 -17.51 -10.97
CA GLY A 65 -10.64 -17.12 -12.10
C GLY A 65 -10.71 -15.62 -12.41
N SER A 66 -10.92 -14.79 -11.39
CA SER A 66 -11.13 -13.35 -11.53
C SER A 66 -9.84 -12.56 -11.36
N ASN A 67 -9.65 -11.54 -12.20
CA ASN A 67 -8.58 -10.54 -12.04
C ASN A 67 -8.97 -9.55 -10.93
N LEU A 68 -8.56 -9.81 -9.68
CA LEU A 68 -8.91 -8.95 -8.54
C LEU A 68 -8.24 -7.56 -8.61
N ILE A 69 -9.05 -6.51 -8.65
CA ILE A 69 -8.59 -5.12 -8.55
C ILE A 69 -9.18 -4.51 -7.27
N SER A 70 -8.32 -4.10 -6.34
CA SER A 70 -8.69 -3.35 -5.13
C SER A 70 -8.53 -1.85 -5.38
N ILE A 71 -9.51 -1.05 -4.95
CA ILE A 71 -9.45 0.40 -4.96
C ILE A 71 -9.61 0.86 -3.51
N ALA A 72 -8.63 1.61 -3.02
CA ALA A 72 -8.57 2.00 -1.61
C ALA A 72 -8.30 3.50 -1.43
N GLY A 73 -8.47 3.95 -0.19
CA GLY A 73 -8.24 5.32 0.26
C GLY A 73 -7.94 5.32 1.76
N ASP A 74 -8.59 6.21 2.52
CA ASP A 74 -8.50 6.37 3.98
C ASP A 74 -7.13 6.81 4.52
N SER A 75 -6.05 6.14 4.11
CA SER A 75 -4.69 6.44 4.58
C SER A 75 -4.17 7.84 4.22
N HIS A 76 -4.81 8.54 3.29
CA HIS A 76 -4.38 9.84 2.74
C HIS A 76 -3.00 9.81 2.04
N ASN A 77 -2.64 8.68 1.43
CA ASN A 77 -1.43 8.60 0.60
C ASN A 77 -1.71 7.76 -0.65
N HIS A 78 -0.90 7.95 -1.69
CA HIS A 78 -0.95 7.06 -2.84
C HIS A 78 -0.20 5.76 -2.54
N TRP A 79 -0.83 4.62 -2.88
CA TRP A 79 -0.19 3.31 -2.84
C TRP A 79 -0.54 2.48 -4.07
N ASN A 80 0.44 1.78 -4.61
CA ASN A 80 0.22 0.69 -5.56
C ASN A 80 0.85 -0.58 -4.99
N PHE A 81 0.04 -1.63 -4.84
CA PHE A 81 0.51 -2.92 -4.35
C PHE A 81 0.15 -4.04 -5.31
N ASP A 82 1.03 -5.04 -5.39
CA ASP A 82 0.61 -6.39 -5.72
C ASP A 82 -0.09 -7.02 -4.51
N LEU A 83 -1.10 -7.83 -4.77
CA LEU A 83 -1.80 -8.60 -3.75
C LEU A 83 -1.32 -10.03 -3.86
N THR A 84 -0.47 -10.48 -2.93
CA THR A 84 -0.08 -11.89 -2.82
C THR A 84 -0.78 -12.57 -1.66
N ASN A 85 -1.22 -13.81 -1.86
CA ASN A 85 -1.80 -14.62 -0.80
C ASN A 85 -0.73 -15.15 0.17
N SER A 86 -1.17 -15.83 1.22
CA SER A 86 -0.30 -16.47 2.21
C SER A 86 0.65 -17.53 1.64
N ASP A 87 0.30 -18.15 0.51
CA ASP A 87 1.13 -19.13 -0.21
C ASP A 87 2.18 -18.46 -1.12
N GLY A 88 2.09 -17.14 -1.31
CA GLY A 88 3.00 -16.34 -2.14
C GLY A 88 2.54 -16.16 -3.59
N ASP A 89 1.36 -16.64 -3.96
CA ASP A 89 0.80 -16.49 -5.29
C ASP A 89 0.27 -15.07 -5.52
N PHE A 90 0.42 -14.58 -6.74
CA PHE A 90 -0.20 -13.33 -7.17
C PHE A 90 -1.72 -13.50 -7.33
N VAL A 91 -2.49 -12.64 -6.68
CA VAL A 91 -3.96 -12.67 -6.68
C VAL A 91 -4.55 -11.47 -7.40
N GLY A 92 -3.89 -10.31 -7.31
CA GLY A 92 -4.42 -9.09 -7.90
C GLY A 92 -3.56 -7.87 -7.63
N VAL A 93 -4.15 -6.70 -7.89
CA VAL A 93 -3.49 -5.41 -7.75
C VAL A 93 -4.35 -4.47 -6.93
N GLU A 94 -3.72 -3.60 -6.15
CA GLU A 94 -4.38 -2.50 -5.46
C GLU A 94 -3.91 -1.15 -5.99
N PHE A 95 -4.87 -0.27 -6.26
CA PHE A 95 -4.65 1.15 -6.53
C PHE A 95 -5.31 1.96 -5.43
N ALA A 96 -4.50 2.45 -4.48
CA ALA A 96 -4.96 3.29 -3.39
C ALA A 96 -4.68 4.77 -3.70
N GLY A 97 -5.74 5.58 -3.67
CA GLY A 97 -5.65 7.02 -3.84
C GLY A 97 -5.28 7.72 -2.53
N THR A 98 -4.57 8.85 -2.68
CA THR A 98 -4.41 9.81 -1.60
C THR A 98 -5.72 10.57 -1.32
N SER A 99 -5.70 11.51 -0.39
CA SER A 99 -6.84 12.37 -0.10
C SER A 99 -6.92 13.56 -1.06
N VAL A 100 -8.10 14.18 -1.13
CA VAL A 100 -8.26 15.45 -1.86
C VAL A 100 -7.66 16.62 -1.08
N SER A 101 -7.79 16.62 0.25
CA SER A 101 -7.41 17.77 1.11
C SER A 101 -7.01 17.42 2.55
N SER A 102 -7.06 16.15 2.94
CA SER A 102 -6.71 15.73 4.31
C SER A 102 -5.23 15.38 4.42
N PRO A 103 -4.52 15.81 5.47
CA PRO A 103 -3.08 15.64 5.55
C PRO A 103 -2.68 14.15 5.50
N GLY A 104 -1.78 13.82 4.56
CA GLY A 104 -1.12 12.53 4.44
C GLY A 104 0.01 12.36 5.46
N PHE A 105 0.72 11.23 5.39
CA PHE A 105 1.80 10.96 6.34
C PHE A 105 2.87 12.03 6.28
N GLY A 106 3.29 12.46 5.09
CA GLY A 106 4.34 13.45 4.90
C GLY A 106 4.10 14.77 5.63
N ALA A 107 2.84 15.18 5.83
CA ALA A 107 2.50 16.40 6.55
C ALA A 107 2.81 16.32 8.06
N ALA A 108 2.87 15.11 8.62
CA ALA A 108 3.17 14.87 10.02
C ALA A 108 4.64 14.53 10.29
N LEU A 109 5.48 14.39 9.25
CA LEU A 109 6.86 13.93 9.41
C LEU A 109 7.83 15.09 9.65
N PRO A 110 8.58 15.07 10.77
CA PRO A 110 9.79 15.86 10.89
C PRO A 110 10.77 15.48 9.78
N ALA A 111 11.49 16.47 9.21
CA ALA A 111 12.46 16.25 8.14
C ALA A 111 13.53 15.17 8.49
N ALA A 112 13.88 15.05 9.78
CA ALA A 112 14.81 14.03 10.28
C ALA A 112 14.31 12.58 10.13
N LEU A 113 13.00 12.37 9.95
CA LEU A 113 12.38 11.04 9.81
C LEU A 113 12.07 10.66 8.35
N ALA A 114 12.38 11.53 7.38
CA ALA A 114 12.08 11.28 5.98
C ALA A 114 12.78 10.02 5.43
N THR A 115 14.07 9.81 5.75
CA THR A 115 14.84 8.66 5.30
C THR A 115 14.39 7.33 5.93
N PRO A 116 14.26 7.20 7.27
CA PRO A 116 13.74 5.98 7.89
C PRO A 116 12.35 5.57 7.39
N ILE A 117 11.49 6.55 7.07
CA ILE A 117 10.14 6.26 6.60
C ILE A 117 10.12 5.83 5.13
N ALA A 118 11.01 6.37 4.29
CA ALA A 118 11.22 5.84 2.95
C ALA A 118 11.65 4.36 3.00
N ASP A 119 12.60 4.00 3.87
CA ASP A 119 13.06 2.62 4.05
C ASP A 119 11.95 1.69 4.58
N PHE A 120 11.10 2.21 5.47
CA PHE A 120 9.94 1.48 6.00
C PHE A 120 8.86 1.24 4.96
N ILE A 121 8.55 2.28 4.19
CA ILE A 121 7.54 2.21 3.14
C ILE A 121 7.99 1.26 2.03
N SER A 122 9.26 1.27 1.64
CA SER A 122 9.79 0.35 0.62
C SER A 122 9.95 -1.11 1.10
N PHE A 123 9.58 -1.43 2.34
CA PHE A 123 9.79 -2.75 2.91
C PHE A 123 8.85 -3.85 2.38
N PRO A 124 7.53 -3.63 2.16
CA PRO A 124 6.66 -4.69 1.67
C PRO A 124 7.10 -5.14 0.27
N LYS A 125 7.36 -6.44 0.11
CA LYS A 125 7.79 -7.06 -1.16
C LYS A 125 6.88 -6.73 -2.35
N ASP A 126 5.62 -6.44 -2.05
CA ASP A 126 4.57 -6.21 -3.03
C ASP A 126 4.31 -4.72 -3.30
N LEU A 127 4.96 -3.79 -2.59
CA LEU A 127 4.82 -2.37 -2.89
C LEU A 127 5.47 -2.06 -4.24
N ARG A 128 4.72 -1.40 -5.11
CA ARG A 128 5.17 -0.98 -6.45
C ARG A 128 5.31 0.54 -6.57
N PHE A 129 4.49 1.29 -5.85
CA PHE A 129 4.56 2.74 -5.84
C PHE A 129 3.99 3.32 -4.55
N THR A 130 4.57 4.41 -4.09
CA THR A 130 4.05 5.22 -2.99
C THR A 130 4.32 6.70 -3.23
N ASN A 131 3.39 7.54 -2.79
CA ASN A 131 3.64 8.97 -2.60
C ASN A 131 2.86 9.42 -1.35
N ILE A 132 3.60 9.92 -0.36
CA ILE A 132 3.07 10.35 0.94
C ILE A 132 3.03 11.88 1.10
N PHE A 133 3.42 12.62 0.07
CA PHE A 133 3.62 14.07 0.14
C PHE A 133 2.54 14.85 -0.62
N GLU A 134 2.08 14.31 -1.74
CA GLU A 134 1.13 14.98 -2.63
C GLU A 134 -0.30 14.49 -2.42
N TYR A 135 -1.24 15.43 -2.57
CA TYR A 135 -2.66 15.14 -2.73
C TYR A 135 -2.92 14.67 -4.16
N GLY A 136 -4.17 14.37 -4.49
CA GLY A 136 -4.54 13.99 -5.86
C GLY A 136 -5.51 12.83 -5.91
N PHE A 137 -5.40 12.00 -6.94
CA PHE A 137 -6.37 10.95 -7.24
C PHE A 137 -5.75 9.81 -8.04
N VAL A 138 -6.52 8.73 -8.22
CA VAL A 138 -6.20 7.65 -9.15
C VAL A 138 -7.19 7.68 -10.30
N MET A 139 -6.68 7.65 -11.53
CA MET A 139 -7.47 7.41 -12.73
C MET A 139 -7.35 5.92 -13.10
N LEU A 140 -8.48 5.24 -13.25
CA LEU A 140 -8.52 3.86 -13.71
C LEU A 140 -9.15 3.77 -15.09
N THR A 141 -8.42 3.17 -16.01
CA THR A 141 -8.90 2.84 -17.35
C THR A 141 -8.98 1.33 -17.47
N LEU A 142 -10.19 0.79 -17.65
CA LEU A 142 -10.42 -0.64 -17.81
C LEU A 142 -10.93 -0.95 -19.21
N ASN A 143 -10.39 -2.00 -19.81
CA ASN A 143 -10.94 -2.63 -21.00
C ASN A 143 -10.98 -4.15 -20.81
N ARG A 144 -11.42 -4.89 -21.84
CA ARG A 144 -11.59 -6.36 -21.75
C ARG A 144 -10.28 -7.11 -21.46
N THR A 145 -9.14 -6.52 -21.77
CA THR A 145 -7.82 -7.16 -21.73
C THR A 145 -6.80 -6.40 -20.91
N ALA A 146 -7.18 -5.34 -20.20
CA ALA A 146 -6.24 -4.62 -19.36
C ALA A 146 -6.93 -3.72 -18.33
N VAL A 147 -6.23 -3.50 -17.22
CA VAL A 147 -6.44 -2.36 -16.33
C VAL A 147 -5.20 -1.48 -16.35
N THR A 148 -5.39 -0.18 -16.51
CA THR A 148 -4.36 0.84 -16.29
C THR A 148 -4.78 1.69 -15.11
N GLY A 149 -3.92 1.80 -14.11
CA GLY A 149 -4.09 2.74 -13.00
C GLY A 149 -2.98 3.78 -12.97
N GLU A 150 -3.40 5.03 -12.87
CA GLU A 150 -2.55 6.20 -12.93
C GLU A 150 -2.74 7.04 -11.68
N HIS A 151 -1.67 7.27 -10.94
CA HIS A 151 -1.66 8.12 -9.75
C HIS A 151 -1.28 9.53 -10.18
N PHE A 152 -2.21 10.48 -9.99
CA PHE A 152 -1.99 11.89 -10.26
C PHE A 152 -1.78 12.65 -8.96
N GLY A 153 -0.73 13.46 -8.92
CA GLY A 153 -0.33 14.30 -7.80
C GLY A 153 -0.79 15.74 -7.99
N VAL A 154 -1.18 16.39 -6.90
CA VAL A 154 -1.56 17.79 -6.83
C VAL A 154 -0.89 18.41 -5.61
N LYS A 155 -0.16 19.50 -5.82
CA LYS A 155 0.46 20.30 -4.76
C LYS A 155 -0.49 21.39 -4.33
N ILE A 156 -0.79 21.44 -3.04
CA ILE A 156 -1.60 22.49 -2.42
C ILE A 156 -0.70 23.31 -1.51
N ALA A 157 -0.60 24.60 -1.78
CA ALA A 157 0.09 25.59 -0.94
C ALA A 157 -0.89 26.69 -0.54
N ALA A 158 -0.51 27.57 0.40
CA ALA A 158 -1.36 28.64 0.88
C ALA A 158 -1.81 29.55 -0.29
N GLY A 159 -3.05 29.37 -0.73
CA GLY A 159 -3.67 30.16 -1.80
C GLY A 159 -3.38 29.67 -3.23
N SER A 160 -2.76 28.51 -3.43
CA SER A 160 -2.52 27.96 -4.77
C SER A 160 -2.62 26.43 -4.83
N THR A 161 -3.09 25.94 -5.98
CA THR A 161 -3.19 24.53 -6.33
C THR A 161 -2.49 24.33 -7.67
N SER A 162 -1.60 23.35 -7.78
CA SER A 162 -0.98 22.99 -9.06
C SER A 162 -1.97 22.28 -9.99
N ASP A 163 -1.63 22.19 -11.27
CA ASP A 163 -2.25 21.18 -12.14
C ASP A 163 -1.92 19.77 -11.64
N ALA A 164 -2.72 18.80 -12.07
CA ALA A 164 -2.50 17.39 -11.79
C ALA A 164 -1.33 16.87 -12.63
N GLU A 165 -0.31 16.31 -11.96
CA GLU A 165 0.88 15.73 -12.59
C GLU A 165 0.83 14.20 -12.45
N LEU A 166 1.13 13.48 -13.53
CA LEU A 166 1.22 12.02 -13.47
C LEU A 166 2.46 11.61 -12.66
N LEU A 167 2.24 10.92 -11.54
CA LEU A 167 3.31 10.45 -10.66
C LEU A 167 3.71 9.01 -10.98
N TYR A 168 2.73 8.17 -11.31
CA TYR A 168 2.92 6.76 -11.56
C TYR A 168 1.83 6.22 -12.46
N SER A 169 2.19 5.33 -13.38
CA SER A 169 1.25 4.61 -14.24
C SER A 169 1.64 3.15 -14.29
N ARG A 170 0.64 2.27 -14.21
CA ARG A 170 0.83 0.83 -14.35
C ARG A 170 -0.32 0.22 -15.11
N THR A 171 0.01 -0.58 -16.11
CA THR A 171 -0.92 -1.40 -16.86
C THR A 171 -0.68 -2.88 -16.57
N LEU A 172 -1.77 -3.63 -16.33
CA LEU A 172 -1.74 -5.08 -16.20
C LEU A 172 -2.70 -5.70 -17.21
N GLU A 173 -2.19 -6.69 -17.94
CA GLU A 173 -2.99 -7.64 -18.73
C GLU A 173 -3.62 -8.70 -17.80
N PRO A 174 -4.59 -9.52 -18.26
CA PRO A 174 -5.24 -10.53 -17.43
C PRO A 174 -4.21 -11.52 -16.89
N TRP A 175 -4.21 -11.74 -15.57
CA TRP A 175 -3.31 -12.70 -14.91
C TRP A 175 -4.03 -14.00 -14.50
N SER A 176 -5.36 -14.00 -14.56
CA SER A 176 -6.16 -15.22 -14.50
C SER A 176 -6.41 -15.75 -15.90
N ALA A 177 -6.28 -17.07 -16.08
CA ALA A 177 -6.67 -17.72 -17.34
C ALA A 177 -8.17 -17.49 -17.58
N PRO A 178 -8.60 -17.05 -18.77
CA PRO A 178 -10.02 -16.83 -19.04
C PRO A 178 -10.77 -18.16 -18.88
N ALA A 179 -11.64 -18.23 -17.88
CA ALA A 179 -12.54 -19.37 -17.73
C ALA A 179 -13.52 -19.39 -18.92
N GLY A 180 -13.33 -20.33 -19.85
CA GLY A 180 -14.35 -20.75 -20.81
C GLY A 180 -14.93 -19.66 -21.73
N CYS A 181 -14.24 -18.54 -21.93
CA CYS A 181 -14.71 -17.47 -22.80
C CYS A 181 -14.33 -17.80 -24.26
N GLU A 182 -15.03 -18.75 -24.88
CA GLU A 182 -15.13 -18.75 -26.34
C GLU A 182 -15.80 -17.45 -26.75
N ALA A 183 -15.10 -16.66 -27.58
CA ALA A 183 -15.62 -15.45 -28.18
C ALA A 183 -16.96 -15.76 -28.85
N ARG A 184 -18.04 -15.15 -28.35
CA ARG A 184 -19.31 -15.04 -29.08
C ARG A 184 -19.30 -13.79 -29.94
#